data_AF-A0A521UN44-F1
#
_entry.id   AF-A0A521UN44-F1
#
_cell.length_a   1.000
_cell.length_b   1.000
_cell.length_c   1.000
_cell.angle_alpha   90.00
_cell.angle_beta   90.00
_cell.angle_gamma   90.00
#
_symmetry.space_group_name_H-M   'P 1'
#
loop_
_entity.id
_entity.type
_entity.pdbx_description
1 polymer ?
#
loop_
_entity_poly.entity_id
_entity_poly.type
_entity_poly.pdbx_seq_one_letter_code
_entity_poly.pdbx_strand_id
1 'polypeptide(L)'
;MELEKYVRGIYGCTRCGVCVHKYNPWGTKKVCPIREHTAGLEPYSSRGRNQMARAVLEGTVALSPALAKVAYTCLLCGNCRVACGAVVLEDPSKPLISQPHQMKALRTDLFAAGVELPEAVNMFCNAIEKAANVFGAPPAERADWLP
;
A
#
# COMPACT_ATOMS: atom_id res chain seq x y z
N MET A 1 4.91 11.08 -11.94
CA MET A 1 4.30 9.91 -11.27
C MET A 1 3.66 10.34 -9.96
N GLU A 2 2.51 9.79 -9.55
CA GLU A 2 1.90 10.07 -8.24
C GLU A 2 2.85 9.76 -7.08
N LEU A 3 3.69 8.74 -7.24
CA LEU A 3 4.70 8.35 -6.26
C LEU A 3 5.74 9.45 -5.97
N GLU A 4 5.97 10.38 -6.91
CA GLU A 4 6.92 11.50 -6.73
C GLU A 4 6.54 12.41 -5.56
N LYS A 5 5.25 12.51 -5.24
CA LYS A 5 4.74 13.27 -4.07
C LYS A 5 5.32 12.75 -2.75
N TYR A 6 5.86 11.55 -2.72
CA TYR A 6 6.37 10.89 -1.53
C TYR A 6 7.90 10.69 -1.52
N VAL A 7 8.65 11.30 -2.45
CA VAL A 7 10.11 11.18 -2.56
C VAL A 7 10.81 11.42 -1.23
N ARG A 8 10.46 12.49 -0.49
CA ARG A 8 11.06 12.80 0.81
C ARG A 8 10.95 11.63 1.80
N GLY A 9 9.78 11.01 1.91
CA GLY A 9 9.56 9.86 2.78
C GLY A 9 10.20 8.59 2.27
N ILE A 10 10.22 8.38 0.96
CA ILE A 10 10.82 7.19 0.33
C ILE A 10 12.34 7.17 0.55
N TYR A 11 13.01 8.29 0.29
CA TYR A 11 14.46 8.43 0.47
C TYR A 11 14.87 8.63 1.93
N GLY A 12 13.97 9.12 2.79
CA GLY A 12 14.20 9.27 4.23
C GLY A 12 14.19 7.95 5.02
N CYS A 13 13.83 6.82 4.41
CA CYS A 13 13.84 5.52 5.07
C CYS A 13 15.27 5.02 5.37
N THR A 14 15.60 4.88 6.65
CA THR A 14 16.90 4.35 7.12
C THR A 14 16.98 2.82 7.12
N ARG A 15 15.91 2.13 6.69
CA ARG A 15 15.84 0.65 6.60
C ARG A 15 16.02 -0.10 7.93
N CYS A 16 15.76 0.56 9.06
CA CYS A 16 15.96 0.05 10.42
C CYS A 16 15.16 -1.23 10.77
N GLY A 17 14.06 -1.53 10.08
CA GLY A 17 13.28 -2.75 10.29
C GLY A 17 12.23 -2.68 11.41
N VAL A 18 12.04 -1.53 12.07
CA VAL A 18 10.99 -1.33 13.10
C VAL A 18 9.59 -1.63 12.58
N CYS A 19 9.35 -1.40 11.28
CA CYS A 19 8.09 -1.74 10.63
C CYS A 19 7.86 -3.26 10.42
N VAL A 20 8.80 -4.10 10.85
CA VAL A 20 8.71 -5.56 10.86
C VAL A 20 8.83 -6.08 12.30
N HIS A 21 9.89 -5.65 12.99
CA HIS A 21 10.25 -6.08 14.35
C HIS A 21 10.39 -4.86 15.26
N LYS A 22 9.27 -4.25 15.68
CA LYS A 22 9.33 -3.15 16.63
C LYS A 22 9.81 -3.68 17.98
N TYR A 23 10.94 -3.15 18.45
CA TYR A 23 11.44 -3.43 19.78
C TYR A 23 10.84 -2.41 20.75
N ASN A 24 9.93 -2.85 21.61
CA ASN A 24 9.38 -2.02 22.69
C ASN A 24 9.00 -2.89 23.91
N PRO A 25 8.84 -2.30 25.11
CA PRO A 25 8.49 -3.03 26.33
C PRO A 25 7.17 -3.80 26.23
N TRP A 26 6.25 -3.35 25.38
CA TRP A 26 4.95 -3.98 25.14
C TRP A 26 5.00 -5.16 24.14
N GLY A 27 6.18 -5.51 23.62
CA GLY A 27 6.37 -6.65 22.75
C GLY A 27 5.63 -6.57 21.41
N THR A 28 5.46 -5.37 20.83
CA THR A 28 4.78 -5.22 19.54
C THR A 28 5.57 -5.89 18.41
N LYS A 29 5.25 -7.15 18.13
CA LYS A 29 5.81 -7.93 17.01
C LYS A 29 4.80 -7.94 15.86
N LYS A 30 5.21 -8.49 14.71
CA LYS A 30 4.28 -8.87 13.63
C LYS A 30 3.48 -7.68 13.05
N VAL A 31 4.17 -6.56 12.82
CA VAL A 31 3.53 -5.28 12.43
C VAL A 31 2.73 -5.40 11.13
N CYS A 32 3.25 -6.10 10.12
CA CYS A 32 2.54 -6.25 8.85
C CYS A 32 1.82 -7.60 8.79
N PRO A 33 0.47 -7.65 8.80
CA PRO A 33 -0.25 -8.92 8.76
C PRO A 33 0.03 -9.71 7.48
N ILE A 34 0.19 -9.02 6.35
CA ILE A 34 0.49 -9.66 5.06
C ILE A 34 1.83 -10.39 5.11
N ARG A 35 2.86 -9.81 5.73
CA ARG A 35 4.15 -10.48 5.84
C ARG A 35 4.04 -11.77 6.65
N GLU A 36 3.28 -11.76 7.73
CA GLU A 36 3.14 -12.89 8.66
C GLU A 36 2.26 -14.02 8.11
N HIS A 37 1.36 -13.69 7.19
CA HIS A 37 0.49 -14.67 6.52
C HIS A 37 0.93 -14.98 5.07
N THR A 38 2.15 -14.60 4.70
CA THR A 38 2.82 -15.00 3.45
C THR A 38 4.16 -15.65 3.80
N ALA A 39 5.03 -15.88 2.80
CA ALA A 39 6.37 -16.44 2.99
C ALA A 39 7.34 -15.54 3.80
N GLY A 40 6.88 -14.45 4.43
CA GLY A 40 7.74 -13.59 5.26
C GLY A 40 8.74 -12.73 4.48
N LEU A 41 8.63 -12.71 3.14
CA LEU A 41 9.59 -12.03 2.26
C LEU A 41 9.51 -10.50 2.37
N GLU A 42 10.64 -9.85 2.10
CA GLU A 42 10.80 -8.40 2.22
C GLU A 42 9.80 -7.56 1.40
N PRO A 43 9.41 -7.94 0.15
CA PRO A 43 8.40 -7.20 -0.61
C PRO A 43 7.03 -7.11 0.06
N TYR A 44 6.76 -7.98 1.03
CA TYR A 44 5.53 -7.97 1.84
C TYR A 44 5.67 -7.17 3.14
N SER A 45 6.85 -6.59 3.39
CA SER A 45 7.14 -5.67 4.50
C SER A 45 6.96 -4.21 4.07
N SER A 46 6.82 -3.30 5.04
CA SER A 46 6.77 -1.85 4.73
C SER A 46 8.12 -1.36 4.19
N ARG A 47 9.23 -1.87 4.72
CA ARG A 47 10.59 -1.50 4.28
C ARG A 47 10.85 -1.97 2.86
N GLY A 48 10.51 -3.22 2.52
CA GLY A 48 10.68 -3.72 1.17
C GLY A 48 9.78 -3.02 0.16
N ARG A 49 8.53 -2.70 0.53
CA ARG A 49 7.65 -1.86 -0.30
C ARG A 49 8.22 -0.47 -0.55
N ASN A 50 8.86 0.13 0.46
CA ASN A 50 9.55 1.41 0.28
C ASN A 50 10.75 1.27 -0.67
N GLN A 51 11.50 0.17 -0.61
CA GLN A 51 12.59 -0.10 -1.56
C GLN A 51 12.09 -0.33 -2.98
N MET A 52 10.95 -1.02 -3.17
CA MET A 52 10.34 -1.16 -4.50
C MET A 52 9.88 0.20 -5.05
N ALA A 53 9.22 1.01 -4.23
CA ALA A 53 8.83 2.37 -4.61
C ALA A 53 10.05 3.21 -5.02
N ARG A 54 11.14 3.12 -4.26
CA ARG A 54 12.40 3.78 -4.61
C ARG A 54 12.97 3.27 -5.94
N ALA A 55 13.03 1.96 -6.14
CA ALA A 55 13.55 1.36 -7.36
C ALA A 55 12.74 1.77 -8.61
N VAL A 56 11.42 1.93 -8.46
CA VAL A 56 10.55 2.49 -9.51
C VAL A 56 10.91 3.94 -9.83
N LEU A 57 11.06 4.79 -8.80
CA LEU A 57 11.48 6.20 -8.99
C LEU A 57 12.88 6.33 -9.60
N GLU A 58 13.79 5.41 -9.28
CA GLU A 58 15.14 5.35 -9.84
C GLU A 58 15.16 4.72 -11.25
N GLY A 59 14.03 4.24 -11.77
CA GLY A 59 13.93 3.58 -13.08
C GLY A 59 14.59 2.21 -13.14
N THR A 60 15.00 1.63 -12.01
CA THR A 60 15.65 0.30 -11.93
C THR A 60 14.64 -0.84 -11.91
N VAL A 61 13.38 -0.55 -11.57
CA VAL A 61 12.25 -1.48 -11.66
C VAL A 61 11.16 -0.85 -12.50
N ALA A 62 10.80 -1.52 -13.60
CA ALA A 62 9.68 -1.09 -14.45
C ALA A 62 8.32 -1.38 -13.78
N LEU A 63 7.35 -0.52 -14.09
CA LEU A 63 5.94 -0.79 -13.81
C LEU A 63 5.53 -2.05 -14.57
N SER A 64 5.02 -3.06 -13.86
CA SER A 64 4.77 -4.38 -14.42
C SER A 64 3.65 -5.13 -13.66
N PRO A 65 3.02 -6.15 -14.28
CA PRO A 65 1.99 -6.95 -13.61
C PRO A 65 2.51 -7.65 -12.34
N ALA A 66 3.79 -8.07 -12.32
CA ALA A 66 4.43 -8.63 -11.14
C ALA A 66 4.52 -7.61 -10.00
N LEU A 67 4.91 -6.37 -10.30
CA LEU A 67 4.92 -5.29 -9.32
C LEU A 67 3.50 -4.96 -8.84
N ALA A 68 2.52 -4.98 -9.73
CA ALA A 68 1.11 -4.79 -9.38
C ALA A 68 0.66 -5.86 -8.38
N LYS A 69 0.92 -7.15 -8.65
CA LYS A 69 0.59 -8.24 -7.72
C LYS A 69 1.10 -7.98 -6.31
N VAL A 70 2.34 -7.52 -6.18
CA VAL A 70 2.93 -7.21 -4.87
C VAL A 70 2.33 -5.93 -4.26
N ALA A 71 2.18 -4.86 -5.03
CA ALA A 71 1.62 -3.58 -4.56
C ALA A 71 0.19 -3.75 -4.02
N TYR A 72 -0.63 -4.56 -4.70
CA TYR A 72 -2.00 -4.84 -4.32
C TYR A 72 -2.16 -5.78 -3.12
N THR A 73 -1.10 -6.49 -2.69
CA THR A 73 -1.14 -7.22 -1.41
C THR A 73 -1.25 -6.31 -0.19
N CYS A 74 -0.83 -5.04 -0.28
CA CYS A 74 -0.87 -4.14 0.87
C CYS A 74 -2.32 -3.81 1.28
N LEU A 75 -2.69 -3.98 2.55
CA LEU A 75 -4.06 -3.64 3.00
C LEU A 75 -4.27 -2.14 3.20
N LEU A 76 -3.22 -1.32 3.02
CA LEU A 76 -3.23 0.12 3.32
C LEU A 76 -3.63 0.45 4.78
N CYS A 77 -3.51 -0.50 5.71
CA CYS A 77 -3.99 -0.37 7.09
C CYS A 77 -3.22 0.64 7.96
N GLY A 78 -2.03 1.07 7.54
CA GLY A 78 -1.25 2.09 8.23
C GLY A 78 -0.54 1.64 9.52
N ASN A 79 -0.62 0.36 9.92
CA ASN A 79 0.07 -0.11 11.13
C ASN A 79 1.59 0.10 11.07
N CYS A 80 2.19 -0.09 9.89
CA CYS A 80 3.62 0.18 9.66
C CYS A 80 4.01 1.64 9.90
N ARG A 81 3.13 2.60 9.59
CA ARG A 81 3.33 4.04 9.82
C ARG A 81 3.37 4.35 11.31
N VAL A 82 2.41 3.78 12.07
CA VAL A 82 2.36 3.90 13.53
C VAL A 82 3.57 3.24 14.19
N ALA A 83 3.98 2.07 13.70
CA ALA A 83 5.17 1.40 14.18
C ALA A 83 6.44 2.22 13.93
N CYS A 84 6.59 2.79 12.73
CA CYS A 84 7.78 3.53 12.30
C CYS A 84 8.06 4.77 13.15
N GLY A 85 7.06 5.62 13.40
CA GLY A 85 7.21 6.82 14.22
C GLY A 85 8.15 7.90 13.66
N ALA A 86 8.67 7.74 12.43
CA ALA A 86 9.50 8.76 11.79
C ALA A 86 8.62 9.95 11.40
N VAL A 87 9.04 11.15 11.81
CA VAL A 87 8.30 12.40 11.64
C VAL A 87 9.10 13.42 10.83
N VAL A 88 8.39 14.37 10.23
CA VAL A 88 9.00 15.51 9.56
C VAL A 88 9.63 16.43 10.62
N LEU A 89 10.88 16.83 10.45
CA LEU A 89 11.60 17.64 11.45
C LEU A 89 10.92 19.00 11.68
N GLU A 90 10.41 19.62 10.62
CA GLU A 90 9.74 20.92 10.70
C GLU A 90 8.32 20.83 11.28
N ASP A 91 7.73 19.64 11.30
CA ASP A 91 6.39 19.39 11.83
C ASP A 91 6.28 17.96 12.37
N PRO A 92 6.61 17.75 13.66
CA PRO A 92 6.58 16.42 14.29
C PRO A 92 5.19 15.76 14.32
N SER A 93 4.10 16.50 14.03
CA SER A 93 2.76 15.91 13.91
C SER A 93 2.58 15.10 12.62
N LYS A 94 3.44 15.34 11.62
CA LYS A 94 3.36 14.70 10.30
C LYS A 94 4.32 13.52 10.18
N PRO A 95 3.85 12.35 9.75
CA PRO A 95 4.73 11.21 9.50
C PRO A 95 5.61 11.50 8.27
N LEU A 96 6.92 11.34 8.42
CA LEU A 96 7.87 11.44 7.31
C LEU A 96 7.63 10.29 6.31
N ILE A 97 7.42 9.09 6.82
CA ILE A 97 7.24 7.88 6.02
C ILE A 97 5.79 7.43 6.14
N SER A 98 5.05 7.56 5.04
CA SER A 98 3.64 7.18 4.96
C SER A 98 3.45 6.05 3.96
N GLN A 99 3.87 4.86 4.35
CA GLN A 99 3.85 3.69 3.46
C GLN A 99 2.47 3.32 2.85
N PRO A 100 1.32 3.41 3.54
CA PRO A 100 0.03 3.18 2.88
C PRO A 100 -0.23 4.19 1.75
N HIS A 101 0.15 5.46 1.92
CA HIS A 101 -0.03 6.48 0.89
C HIS A 101 0.94 6.28 -0.27
N GLN A 102 2.20 5.91 0.01
CA GLN A 102 3.17 5.52 -1.02
C GLN A 102 2.67 4.33 -1.86
N MET A 103 2.07 3.31 -1.25
CA MET A 103 1.52 2.18 -2.01
C MET A 103 0.26 2.54 -2.78
N LYS A 104 -0.60 3.40 -2.23
CA LYS A 104 -1.73 3.92 -2.98
C LYS A 104 -1.26 4.70 -4.22
N ALA A 105 -0.23 5.55 -4.07
CA ALA A 105 0.37 6.27 -5.18
C ALA A 105 0.96 5.34 -6.24
N LEU A 106 1.72 4.32 -5.82
CA LEU A 106 2.25 3.30 -6.74
C LEU A 106 1.14 2.55 -7.49
N ARG A 107 0.01 2.24 -6.83
CA ARG A 107 -1.16 1.64 -7.49
C ARG A 107 -1.76 2.56 -8.54
N THR A 108 -1.84 3.86 -8.25
CA THR A 108 -2.30 4.85 -9.22
C THR A 108 -1.37 4.91 -10.42
N ASP A 109 -0.06 4.92 -10.21
CA ASP A 109 0.93 4.92 -11.30
C ASP A 109 0.83 3.65 -12.16
N LEU A 110 0.68 2.48 -11.54
CA LEU A 110 0.47 1.22 -12.24
C LEU A 110 -0.78 1.26 -13.12
N PHE A 111 -1.90 1.75 -12.58
CA PHE A 111 -3.16 1.89 -13.31
C PHE A 111 -3.03 2.88 -14.47
N ALA A 112 -2.47 4.07 -14.22
CA ALA A 112 -2.27 5.10 -15.24
C ALA A 112 -1.34 4.66 -16.38
N ALA A 113 -0.38 3.78 -16.09
CA ALA A 113 0.51 3.18 -17.08
C ALA A 113 -0.12 2.03 -17.88
N GLY A 114 -1.40 1.69 -17.64
CA GLY A 114 -2.09 0.60 -18.34
C GLY A 114 -1.57 -0.79 -17.95
N VAL A 115 -0.92 -0.93 -16.79
CA VAL A 115 -0.43 -2.23 -16.31
C VAL A 115 -1.61 -3.13 -15.96
N GLU A 116 -1.56 -4.38 -16.40
CA GLU A 116 -2.54 -5.40 -16.01
C GLU A 116 -2.59 -5.53 -14.48
N LEU A 117 -3.76 -5.24 -13.92
CA LEU A 117 -4.02 -5.34 -12.49
C LEU A 117 -4.47 -6.76 -12.11
N PRO A 118 -4.31 -7.17 -10.84
CA PRO A 118 -4.80 -8.47 -10.39
C PRO A 118 -6.29 -8.66 -10.70
N GLU A 119 -6.69 -9.87 -11.08
CA GLU A 119 -8.07 -10.23 -11.47
C GLU A 119 -9.11 -9.75 -10.44
N ALA A 120 -8.87 -9.98 -9.16
CA ALA A 120 -9.76 -9.55 -8.09
C ALA A 120 -10.00 -8.03 -8.06
N VAL A 121 -9.02 -7.22 -8.48
CA VAL A 121 -9.17 -5.76 -8.58
C VAL A 121 -10.05 -5.41 -9.77
N ASN A 122 -9.83 -6.05 -10.92
CA ASN A 122 -10.65 -5.85 -12.13
C ASN A 122 -12.11 -6.25 -11.90
N MET A 123 -12.36 -7.29 -11.10
CA MET A 123 -13.72 -7.68 -10.69
C MET A 123 -14.45 -6.52 -10.00
N PHE A 124 -13.79 -5.81 -9.07
CA PHE A 124 -14.38 -4.66 -8.39
C PHE A 124 -14.61 -3.48 -9.32
N CYS A 125 -13.65 -3.18 -10.22
CA CYS A 125 -13.81 -2.13 -11.23
C CYS A 125 -15.06 -2.40 -12.11
N ASN A 126 -15.19 -3.62 -12.63
CA ASN A 126 -16.33 -4.03 -13.45
C ASN A 126 -17.66 -3.94 -12.68
N ALA A 127 -17.67 -4.32 -11.40
CA ALA A 127 -18.88 -4.23 -10.56
C ALA A 127 -19.31 -2.77 -10.35
N ILE A 128 -18.34 -1.88 -10.11
CA ILE A 128 -18.60 -0.44 -9.97
C ILE A 128 -19.13 0.14 -11.28
N GLU A 129 -18.53 -0.19 -12.43
CA GLU A 129 -18.99 0.32 -13.73
C GLU A 129 -20.41 -0.13 -14.08
N LYS A 130 -20.74 -1.40 -13.82
CA LYS A 130 -22.03 -1.98 -14.20
C LYS A 130 -23.15 -1.67 -13.22
N ALA A 131 -22.86 -1.71 -11.92
CA ALA A 131 -23.87 -1.67 -10.86
C ALA A 131 -23.75 -0.42 -9.97
N ALA A 132 -22.76 0.45 -10.20
CA ALA A 132 -22.41 1.56 -9.29
C ALA A 132 -22.28 1.08 -7.83
N ASN A 133 -21.79 -0.14 -7.65
CA ASN A 133 -21.67 -0.84 -6.38
C ASN A 133 -20.49 -1.80 -6.42
N VAL A 134 -19.56 -1.69 -5.46
CA VAL A 134 -18.40 -2.58 -5.36
C VAL A 134 -18.77 -4.04 -5.10
N PHE A 135 -19.92 -4.29 -4.49
CA PHE A 135 -20.41 -5.64 -4.22
C PHE A 135 -21.25 -6.23 -5.37
N GLY A 136 -21.52 -5.44 -6.42
CA GLY A 136 -22.23 -5.91 -7.61
C GLY A 136 -23.75 -6.10 -7.47
N ALA A 137 -24.35 -5.84 -6.30
CA ALA A 137 -25.80 -5.91 -6.14
C ALA A 137 -26.50 -4.85 -7.01
N PRO A 138 -27.61 -5.21 -7.68
CA PRO A 138 -28.26 -4.35 -8.66
C PRO A 138 -28.90 -3.11 -7.99
N PRO A 139 -29.03 -1.99 -8.71
CA PRO A 139 -29.63 -0.77 -8.17
C PRO A 139 -31.06 -0.95 -7.63
N ALA A 140 -31.83 -1.88 -8.22
CA ALA A 140 -33.22 -2.16 -7.83
C ALA A 140 -33.34 -2.69 -6.39
N GLU A 141 -32.38 -3.50 -5.94
CA GLU A 141 -32.40 -4.16 -4.61
C GLU A 141 -31.88 -3.25 -3.48
N ARG A 142 -31.40 -2.02 -3.80
CA ARG A 142 -30.75 -1.14 -2.81
C ARG A 142 -31.68 -0.66 -1.70
N ALA A 143 -32.99 -0.69 -1.94
CA ALA A 143 -34.01 -0.25 -1.01
C ALA A 143 -34.70 -1.41 -0.26
N ASP A 144 -34.34 -2.67 -0.54
CA ASP A 144 -35.04 -3.85 0.00
C ASP A 144 -34.91 -4.01 1.52
N TRP A 145 -33.98 -3.28 2.14
CA TRP A 145 -33.84 -3.21 3.59
C TRP A 145 -34.78 -2.18 4.25
N LEU A 146 -35.49 -1.35 3.48
CA LEU A 146 -36.48 -0.41 3.99
C LEU A 146 -37.78 -1.15 4.35
N PRO A 147 -38.42 -0.80 5.48
CA PRO A 147 -39.67 -1.43 5.95
C PRO A 147 -40.88 -1.11 5.08
#